data_AF-A0A915IR16-F1
#
_entry.id   AF-A0A915IR16-F1
#
_cell.length_a   1.000
_cell.length_b   1.000
_cell.length_c   1.000
_cell.angle_alpha   90.00
_cell.angle_beta   90.00
_cell.angle_gamma   90.00
#
_symmetry.space_group_name_H-M   'P 1'
#
loop_
_entity.id
_entity.type
_entity.pdbx_description
1 polymer ?
#
loop_
_entity_poly.entity_id
_entity_poly.type
_entity_poly.pdbx_seq_one_letter_code
_entity_poly.pdbx_strand_id
1 'polypeptide(L)'
;MKSTEGHFSVPPFRRTNFGAAVWASASSSHFSTAQNTGECDQFSAGYLLRCVGPLLHYAKYNVQPKIGVPRLQVASSNHSSSNRTANFGDGVCHLYKDYKTCAPAELRRKCSNLVATLEAVYDYVCSSNVLKYFSAHLDCLLEVDSHDPGVLNCEQNATESLRQIASSTDKSGDERVDRQCDAVQQYFYCMMDKYLNTCGQEAWQLKVDITKRSTSVELANCSFVTTPKPRDFTKPKCRDKGVCLCHNGYKLKDNSTCEDIDECLQPGLCSQTCKNEPGTFTCLCNENYYEKSDDGRRCIPTQPYLFFAHGQSIWNITLDGKDFQLKKASLQKTAMLDLDVEVPRH
;
A
#
# COMPACT_ATOMS: atom_id res chain seq x y z
N MET A 1 -24.49 -38.01 -29.04
CA MET A 1 -23.02 -38.12 -29.09
C MET A 1 -22.43 -36.72 -29.23
N LYS A 2 -21.44 -36.44 -28.38
CA LYS A 2 -20.64 -35.19 -28.21
C LYS A 2 -21.35 -33.97 -27.60
N SER A 3 -21.27 -33.96 -26.26
CA SER A 3 -21.02 -32.79 -25.41
C SER A 3 -19.78 -32.02 -25.90
N THR A 4 -19.87 -30.68 -25.97
CA THR A 4 -18.73 -29.75 -26.07
C THR A 4 -19.06 -28.48 -25.28
N GLU A 5 -18.52 -28.48 -24.05
CA GLU A 5 -17.80 -27.38 -23.39
C GLU A 5 -18.43 -25.97 -23.38
N GLY A 6 -18.91 -25.60 -22.19
CA GLY A 6 -19.18 -24.22 -21.83
C GLY A 6 -17.89 -23.41 -21.74
N HIS A 7 -17.78 -22.39 -22.58
CA HIS A 7 -16.73 -21.38 -22.51
C HIS A 7 -16.84 -20.57 -21.21
N PHE A 8 -16.14 -21.00 -20.16
CA PHE A 8 -15.80 -20.13 -19.03
C PHE A 8 -14.78 -19.08 -19.49
N SER A 9 -15.33 -17.94 -19.94
CA SER A 9 -14.59 -16.73 -20.26
C SER A 9 -14.28 -16.01 -18.95
N VAL A 10 -13.10 -16.27 -18.39
CA VAL A 10 -12.56 -15.53 -17.25
C VAL A 10 -12.35 -14.08 -17.69
N PRO A 11 -12.96 -13.07 -17.03
CA PRO A 11 -12.68 -11.68 -17.35
C PRO A 11 -11.19 -11.41 -17.14
N PRO A 12 -10.48 -10.76 -18.09
CA PRO A 12 -9.16 -10.25 -17.79
C PRO A 12 -9.27 -9.27 -16.61
N PHE A 13 -8.21 -9.17 -15.81
CA PHE A 13 -8.01 -8.19 -14.72
C PHE A 13 -7.99 -6.75 -15.29
N ARG A 14 -9.01 -6.34 -16.05
CA ARG A 14 -9.03 -5.06 -16.75
C ARG A 14 -9.33 -3.97 -15.74
N ARG A 15 -8.23 -3.34 -15.29
CA ARG A 15 -8.14 -2.18 -14.40
C ARG A 15 -8.53 -2.56 -12.97
N THR A 16 -7.57 -2.64 -12.08
CA THR A 16 -7.68 -2.94 -10.64
C THR A 16 -6.95 -1.93 -9.75
N ASN A 17 -6.95 -0.64 -10.11
CA ASN A 17 -6.89 0.40 -9.09
C ASN A 17 -7.98 0.09 -8.03
N PHE A 18 -7.87 0.51 -6.77
CA PHE A 18 -8.92 0.32 -5.74
C PHE A 18 -10.30 0.70 -6.28
N GLY A 19 -10.33 1.78 -7.07
CA GLY A 19 -11.50 2.26 -7.76
C GLY A 19 -11.96 1.48 -8.96
N ALA A 20 -11.17 0.52 -9.42
CA ALA A 20 -11.40 -0.36 -10.54
C ALA A 20 -11.74 -1.80 -10.11
N ALA A 21 -11.38 -2.30 -8.92
CA ALA A 21 -12.02 -3.50 -8.34
C ALA A 21 -13.53 -3.29 -8.05
N VAL A 22 -13.88 -2.04 -7.74
CA VAL A 22 -15.26 -1.49 -7.61
C VAL A 22 -15.94 -1.29 -8.98
N TRP A 23 -15.18 -1.35 -10.07
CA TRP A 23 -15.57 -0.91 -11.44
C TRP A 23 -15.48 -2.02 -12.50
N ALA A 24 -14.60 -2.99 -12.33
CA ALA A 24 -14.28 -4.05 -13.29
C ALA A 24 -15.39 -5.09 -13.39
N SER A 25 -16.30 -5.14 -12.40
CA SER A 25 -17.59 -5.82 -12.54
C SER A 25 -18.51 -5.15 -13.57
N ALA A 26 -18.12 -4.04 -14.21
CA ALA A 26 -18.98 -3.32 -15.15
C ALA A 26 -18.27 -2.62 -16.34
N SER A 27 -17.16 -3.18 -16.84
CA SER A 27 -16.63 -2.70 -18.13
C SER A 27 -17.35 -3.37 -19.31
N SER A 28 -17.84 -2.53 -20.22
CA SER A 28 -18.70 -2.84 -21.37
C SER A 28 -18.15 -3.86 -22.39
N SER A 29 -16.91 -4.34 -22.25
CA SER A 29 -16.35 -5.38 -23.13
C SER A 29 -16.88 -6.80 -22.85
N HIS A 30 -17.59 -7.04 -21.74
CA HIS A 30 -18.32 -8.30 -21.51
C HIS A 30 -19.75 -8.31 -22.09
N PHE A 31 -20.29 -7.15 -22.48
CA PHE A 31 -21.67 -7.03 -22.96
C PHE A 31 -21.84 -7.34 -24.45
N SER A 32 -20.75 -7.56 -25.19
CA SER A 32 -20.77 -7.74 -26.65
C SER A 32 -20.92 -9.19 -27.12
N THR A 33 -20.88 -10.17 -26.21
CA THR A 33 -20.94 -11.61 -26.56
C THR A 33 -21.84 -12.41 -25.62
N ALA A 34 -23.01 -11.86 -25.27
CA ALA A 34 -24.12 -12.70 -24.78
C ALA A 34 -24.73 -13.48 -25.96
N GLN A 35 -24.00 -14.48 -26.47
CA GLN A 35 -24.59 -15.46 -27.38
C GLN A 35 -25.46 -16.41 -26.56
N ASN A 36 -26.78 -16.30 -26.69
CA ASN A 36 -27.82 -17.31 -26.49
C ASN A 36 -27.44 -18.59 -25.69
N THR A 37 -27.04 -18.42 -24.43
CA THR A 37 -26.94 -19.51 -23.46
C THR A 37 -27.97 -19.29 -22.36
N GLY A 38 -29.20 -19.76 -22.60
CA GLY A 38 -30.20 -20.27 -21.64
C GLY A 38 -30.67 -19.46 -20.42
N GLU A 39 -29.85 -18.67 -19.73
CA GLU A 39 -30.17 -18.21 -18.37
C GLU A 39 -30.52 -16.72 -18.30
N CYS A 40 -29.72 -15.80 -18.84
CA CYS A 40 -30.01 -14.36 -18.81
C CYS A 40 -30.30 -13.84 -20.22
N ASP A 41 -31.58 -13.56 -20.54
CA ASP A 41 -31.95 -12.97 -21.82
C ASP A 41 -31.57 -11.48 -21.90
N GLN A 42 -31.53 -10.95 -23.13
CA GLN A 42 -31.09 -9.57 -23.40
C GLN A 42 -31.93 -8.51 -22.67
N PHE A 43 -33.23 -8.77 -22.47
CA PHE A 43 -34.11 -7.84 -21.76
C PHE A 43 -33.82 -7.86 -20.26
N SER A 44 -33.68 -9.04 -19.67
CA SER A 44 -33.26 -9.23 -18.27
C SER A 44 -31.92 -8.57 -18.00
N ALA A 45 -30.94 -8.75 -18.89
CA ALA A 45 -29.62 -8.11 -18.80
C ALA A 45 -29.70 -6.57 -18.89
N GLY A 46 -30.50 -6.04 -19.82
CA GLY A 46 -30.69 -4.60 -19.98
C GLY A 46 -31.38 -3.95 -18.77
N TYR A 47 -32.37 -4.62 -18.17
CA TYR A 47 -33.01 -4.14 -16.94
C TYR A 47 -32.04 -4.15 -15.75
N LEU A 48 -31.29 -5.24 -15.57
CA LEU A 48 -30.27 -5.37 -14.53
C LEU A 48 -29.23 -4.25 -14.62
N LEU A 49 -28.74 -3.97 -15.83
CA LEU A 49 -27.81 -2.87 -16.09
C LEU A 49 -28.38 -1.50 -15.69
N ARG A 50 -29.67 -1.25 -15.97
CA ARG A 50 -30.33 -0.01 -15.60
C ARG A 50 -30.40 0.16 -14.08
N CYS A 51 -30.62 -0.92 -13.34
CA CYS A 51 -30.60 -0.90 -11.87
C CYS A 51 -29.21 -0.66 -11.29
N VAL A 52 -28.17 -1.24 -11.90
CA VAL A 52 -26.78 -1.14 -11.44
C VAL A 52 -26.13 0.20 -11.86
N GLY A 53 -26.60 0.82 -12.95
CA GLY A 53 -26.00 2.02 -13.55
C GLY A 53 -25.70 3.17 -12.59
N PRO A 54 -26.63 3.60 -11.71
CA PRO A 54 -26.38 4.67 -10.75
C PRO A 54 -25.21 4.39 -9.80
N LEU A 55 -25.10 3.16 -9.29
CA LEU A 55 -24.01 2.72 -8.42
C LEU A 55 -22.65 2.82 -9.14
N LEU A 56 -22.57 2.32 -10.37
CA LEU A 56 -21.34 2.34 -11.17
C LEU A 56 -20.92 3.75 -11.55
N HIS A 57 -21.91 4.59 -11.88
CA HIS A 57 -21.68 5.99 -12.17
C HIS A 57 -21.12 6.68 -10.93
N TYR A 58 -21.79 6.57 -9.78
CA TYR A 58 -21.32 7.17 -8.53
C TYR A 58 -19.89 6.73 -8.15
N ALA A 59 -19.60 5.43 -8.27
CA ALA A 59 -18.27 4.88 -8.07
C ALA A 59 -17.25 5.44 -9.07
N LYS A 60 -17.61 5.65 -10.34
CA LYS A 60 -16.71 6.26 -11.34
C LYS A 60 -16.27 7.67 -10.94
N TYR A 61 -17.23 8.53 -10.65
CA TYR A 61 -16.97 9.97 -10.56
C TYR A 61 -16.28 10.38 -9.27
N ASN A 62 -16.51 9.65 -8.19
CA ASN A 62 -15.97 9.99 -6.88
C ASN A 62 -14.63 9.31 -6.57
N VAL A 63 -14.15 8.46 -7.49
CA VAL A 63 -12.95 7.63 -7.27
C VAL A 63 -11.82 7.94 -8.26
N GLN A 64 -12.09 8.69 -9.33
CA GLN A 64 -11.02 9.14 -10.23
C GLN A 64 -10.23 10.31 -9.63
N PRO A 65 -8.88 10.29 -9.70
CA PRO A 65 -8.08 11.45 -9.34
C PRO A 65 -8.42 12.61 -10.28
N LYS A 66 -8.81 13.76 -9.71
CA LYS A 66 -9.04 14.98 -10.48
C LYS A 66 -7.70 15.47 -11.02
N ILE A 67 -7.40 15.16 -12.28
CA ILE A 67 -6.26 15.72 -13.01
C ILE A 67 -6.43 17.25 -13.04
N GLY A 68 -5.48 17.97 -12.43
CA GLY A 68 -5.37 19.43 -12.57
C GLY A 68 -5.78 20.30 -11.38
N VAL A 69 -5.91 19.78 -10.16
CA VAL A 69 -5.99 20.63 -8.96
C VAL A 69 -4.60 20.74 -8.31
N PRO A 70 -3.98 21.92 -8.22
CA PRO A 70 -2.71 22.09 -7.52
C PRO A 70 -2.84 21.63 -6.07
N ARG A 71 -1.76 21.00 -5.56
CA ARG A 71 -1.55 20.70 -4.14
C ARG A 71 -1.84 21.96 -3.33
N LEU A 72 -2.97 22.00 -2.62
CA LEU A 72 -3.07 22.86 -1.45
C LEU A 72 -2.11 22.26 -0.43
N GLN A 73 -1.04 22.98 -0.14
CA GLN A 73 -0.18 22.71 1.01
C GLN A 73 -1.08 22.59 2.24
N VAL A 74 -1.24 21.38 2.76
CA VAL A 74 -1.71 21.22 4.13
C VAL A 74 -0.50 21.45 5.01
N ALA A 75 -0.20 22.74 5.22
CA ALA A 75 0.47 23.15 6.42
C ALA A 75 -0.43 22.77 7.62
N SER A 76 0.21 22.23 8.65
CA SER A 76 -0.33 21.99 9.99
C SER A 76 -1.51 22.91 10.33
N SER A 77 -2.72 22.35 10.36
CA SER A 77 -3.84 22.94 11.10
C SER A 77 -4.87 21.86 11.40
N ASN A 78 -5.27 21.79 12.67
CA ASN A 78 -6.34 20.95 13.18
C ASN A 78 -7.67 21.29 12.49
N HIS A 79 -7.96 20.68 11.34
CA HIS A 79 -9.30 20.66 10.75
C HIS A 79 -9.53 19.39 9.90
N SER A 80 -10.23 18.44 10.52
CA SER A 80 -11.05 17.35 9.94
C SER A 80 -11.02 17.18 8.41
N SER A 81 -10.12 16.34 7.91
CA SER A 81 -10.23 15.66 6.60
C SER A 81 -11.26 14.52 6.60
N SER A 82 -12.00 14.31 7.70
CA SER A 82 -12.85 13.14 7.94
C SER A 82 -14.21 13.12 7.23
N ASN A 83 -14.63 14.19 6.54
CA ASN A 83 -16.02 14.34 6.07
C ASN A 83 -16.26 13.99 4.58
N ARG A 84 -15.23 13.77 3.75
CA ARG A 84 -15.43 13.43 2.32
C ARG A 84 -15.48 11.93 2.05
N THR A 85 -14.64 11.15 2.72
CA THR A 85 -14.54 9.69 2.56
C THR A 85 -15.64 8.93 3.28
N ALA A 86 -16.04 9.39 4.47
CA ALA A 86 -17.21 8.87 5.19
C ALA A 86 -18.47 8.94 4.29
N ASN A 87 -18.67 10.06 3.60
CA ASN A 87 -19.80 10.26 2.69
C ASN A 87 -19.75 9.37 1.44
N PHE A 88 -18.55 8.96 0.99
CA PHE A 88 -18.42 8.10 -0.18
C PHE A 88 -18.83 6.65 0.12
N GLY A 89 -18.32 6.07 1.21
CA GLY A 89 -18.67 4.71 1.63
C GLY A 89 -20.19 4.57 1.85
N ASP A 90 -20.78 5.53 2.56
CA ASP A 90 -22.22 5.56 2.81
C ASP A 90 -23.03 5.72 1.51
N GLY A 91 -22.58 6.59 0.59
CA GLY A 91 -23.22 6.80 -0.71
C GLY A 91 -23.19 5.55 -1.59
N VAL A 92 -22.07 4.84 -1.62
CA VAL A 92 -21.94 3.56 -2.34
C VAL A 92 -22.90 2.51 -1.77
N CYS A 93 -22.95 2.38 -0.45
CA CYS A 93 -23.81 1.38 0.18
C CYS A 93 -25.30 1.71 0.09
N HIS A 94 -25.66 2.99 0.07
CA HIS A 94 -27.02 3.42 -0.24
C HIS A 94 -27.42 3.00 -1.66
N LEU A 95 -26.60 3.31 -2.67
CA LEU A 95 -26.88 2.96 -4.06
C LEU A 95 -26.87 1.44 -4.30
N TYR A 96 -26.06 0.70 -3.55
CA TYR A 96 -26.08 -0.76 -3.60
C TYR A 96 -27.38 -1.35 -3.05
N LYS A 97 -27.93 -0.74 -1.99
CA LYS A 97 -29.26 -1.09 -1.47
C LYS A 97 -30.35 -0.78 -2.51
N ASP A 98 -30.30 0.39 -3.15
CA ASP A 98 -31.23 0.77 -4.22
C ASP A 98 -31.17 -0.22 -5.41
N TYR A 99 -29.96 -0.67 -5.77
CA TYR A 99 -29.77 -1.73 -6.76
C TYR A 99 -30.49 -3.02 -6.35
N LYS A 100 -30.31 -3.51 -5.11
CA LYS A 100 -30.98 -4.73 -4.63
C LYS A 100 -32.50 -4.61 -4.58
N THR A 101 -33.01 -3.40 -4.37
CA THR A 101 -34.45 -3.11 -4.45
C THR A 101 -34.96 -3.05 -5.89
N CYS A 102 -34.19 -2.45 -6.80
CA CYS A 102 -34.52 -2.36 -8.22
C CYS A 102 -34.45 -3.73 -8.92
N ALA A 103 -33.43 -4.55 -8.62
CA ALA A 103 -33.22 -5.86 -9.21
C ALA A 103 -33.60 -6.99 -8.22
N PRO A 104 -34.77 -7.64 -8.38
CA PRO A 104 -35.23 -8.68 -7.47
C PRO A 104 -34.30 -9.91 -7.49
N ALA A 105 -34.30 -10.68 -6.40
CA ALA A 105 -33.39 -11.81 -6.21
C ALA A 105 -33.50 -12.88 -7.30
N GLU A 106 -34.68 -13.10 -7.87
CA GLU A 106 -34.89 -14.02 -8.98
C GLU A 106 -34.12 -13.58 -10.23
N LEU A 107 -34.22 -12.29 -10.60
CA LEU A 107 -33.48 -11.73 -11.73
C LEU A 107 -31.97 -11.78 -11.51
N ARG A 108 -31.51 -11.47 -10.30
CA ARG A 108 -30.08 -11.51 -9.95
C ARG A 108 -29.52 -12.93 -9.98
N ARG A 109 -30.27 -13.95 -9.55
CA ARG A 109 -29.89 -15.36 -9.70
C ARG A 109 -29.86 -15.79 -11.16
N LYS A 110 -30.86 -15.38 -11.94
CA LYS A 110 -30.97 -15.65 -13.38
C LYS A 110 -29.81 -15.05 -14.17
N CYS A 111 -29.32 -13.89 -13.75
CA CYS A 111 -28.19 -13.17 -14.37
C CYS A 111 -26.94 -13.14 -13.48
N SER A 112 -26.69 -14.21 -12.71
CA SER A 112 -25.62 -14.29 -11.71
C SER A 112 -24.25 -13.94 -12.29
N ASN A 113 -23.93 -14.43 -13.48
CA ASN A 113 -22.66 -14.16 -14.16
C ASN A 113 -22.38 -12.68 -14.43
N LEU A 114 -23.41 -11.83 -14.46
CA LEU A 114 -23.26 -10.38 -14.67
C LEU A 114 -23.04 -9.61 -13.36
N VAL A 115 -23.47 -10.15 -12.22
CA VAL A 115 -23.51 -9.41 -10.95
C VAL A 115 -22.81 -10.11 -9.79
N ALA A 116 -22.41 -11.37 -9.91
CA ALA A 116 -21.80 -12.14 -8.83
C ALA A 116 -20.58 -11.44 -8.23
N THR A 117 -19.66 -10.93 -9.07
CA THR A 117 -18.48 -10.18 -8.63
C THR A 117 -18.87 -8.87 -7.95
N LEU A 118 -19.84 -8.15 -8.52
CA LEU A 118 -20.33 -6.88 -7.96
C LEU A 118 -20.92 -7.14 -6.56
N GLU A 119 -21.81 -8.12 -6.44
CA GLU A 119 -22.45 -8.46 -5.18
C GLU A 119 -21.45 -8.97 -4.15
N ALA A 120 -20.49 -9.83 -4.54
CA ALA A 120 -19.46 -10.31 -3.63
C ALA A 120 -18.64 -9.17 -3.00
N VAL A 121 -18.28 -8.15 -3.79
CA VAL A 121 -17.52 -6.99 -3.30
C VAL A 121 -18.38 -6.09 -2.41
N TYR A 122 -19.56 -5.66 -2.88
CA TYR A 122 -20.36 -4.70 -2.14
C TYR A 122 -21.07 -5.31 -0.92
N ASP A 123 -21.41 -6.61 -0.93
CA ASP A 123 -21.90 -7.28 0.29
C ASP A 123 -20.84 -7.31 1.39
N TYR A 124 -19.56 -7.44 1.04
CA TYR A 124 -18.47 -7.35 1.99
C TYR A 124 -18.24 -5.92 2.47
N VAL A 125 -18.05 -4.97 1.56
CA VAL A 125 -17.75 -3.56 1.88
C VAL A 125 -18.88 -2.91 2.68
N CYS A 126 -20.14 -3.19 2.33
CA CYS A 126 -21.31 -2.60 2.98
C CYS A 126 -21.77 -3.35 4.24
N SER A 127 -21.01 -4.35 4.70
CA SER A 127 -21.21 -4.89 6.04
C SER A 127 -20.83 -3.84 7.09
N SER A 128 -21.62 -3.73 8.16
CA SER A 128 -21.48 -2.65 9.17
C SER A 128 -20.08 -2.58 9.78
N ASN A 129 -19.42 -3.72 9.93
CA ASN A 129 -18.08 -3.80 10.48
C ASN A 129 -17.02 -3.34 9.48
N VAL A 130 -17.15 -3.68 8.20
CA VAL A 130 -16.14 -3.39 7.17
C VAL A 130 -16.25 -1.95 6.67
N LEU A 131 -17.46 -1.40 6.55
CA LEU A 131 -17.70 -0.05 6.01
C LEU A 131 -16.89 1.03 6.75
N LYS A 132 -16.80 0.91 8.08
CA LYS A 132 -16.02 1.85 8.91
C LYS A 132 -14.53 1.83 8.54
N TYR A 133 -13.94 0.65 8.41
CA TYR A 133 -12.52 0.50 8.03
C TYR A 133 -12.29 0.89 6.58
N PHE A 134 -13.23 0.56 5.70
CA PHE A 134 -13.19 0.96 4.29
C PHE A 134 -13.13 2.48 4.15
N SER A 135 -14.04 3.21 4.77
CA SER A 135 -14.05 4.67 4.72
C SER A 135 -12.80 5.30 5.34
N ALA A 136 -12.20 4.67 6.35
CA ALA A 136 -10.98 5.17 6.99
C ALA A 136 -9.73 5.02 6.11
N HIS A 137 -9.64 3.95 5.32
CA HIS A 137 -8.44 3.60 4.54
C HIS A 137 -8.54 3.93 3.05
N LEU A 138 -9.72 4.33 2.57
CA LEU A 138 -10.03 4.57 1.16
C LEU A 138 -9.07 5.54 0.46
N ASP A 139 -8.80 6.70 1.07
CA ASP A 139 -7.96 7.73 0.43
C ASP A 139 -6.54 7.22 0.18
N CYS A 140 -5.94 6.56 1.17
CA CYS A 140 -4.60 5.98 1.04
C CYS A 140 -4.55 4.89 -0.04
N LEU A 141 -5.55 4.00 -0.03
CA LEU A 141 -5.64 2.92 -1.01
C LEU A 141 -5.76 3.47 -2.43
N LEU A 142 -6.56 4.52 -2.63
CA LEU A 142 -6.70 5.19 -3.92
C LEU A 142 -5.43 5.91 -4.35
N GLU A 143 -4.74 6.59 -3.44
CA GLU A 143 -3.48 7.27 -3.75
C GLU A 143 -2.42 6.29 -4.25
N VAL A 144 -2.22 5.19 -3.51
CA VAL A 144 -1.27 4.13 -3.88
C VAL A 144 -1.65 3.49 -5.22
N ASP A 145 -2.91 3.13 -5.41
CA ASP A 145 -3.38 2.49 -6.64
C ASP A 145 -3.27 3.38 -7.88
N SER A 146 -3.42 4.70 -7.74
CA SER A 146 -3.45 5.61 -8.89
C SER A 146 -2.11 6.27 -9.21
N HIS A 147 -1.21 6.40 -8.23
CA HIS A 147 0.02 7.18 -8.39
C HIS A 147 1.31 6.36 -8.20
N ASP A 148 1.27 5.14 -7.68
CA ASP A 148 2.48 4.33 -7.53
C ASP A 148 2.80 3.53 -8.82
N PRO A 149 3.92 3.82 -9.52
CA PRO A 149 4.26 3.13 -10.76
C PRO A 149 4.55 1.63 -10.57
N GLY A 150 5.02 1.22 -9.40
CA GLY A 150 5.30 -0.18 -9.07
C GLY A 150 4.00 -0.97 -8.99
N VAL A 151 3.03 -0.44 -8.25
CA VAL A 151 1.67 -1.03 -8.11
C VAL A 151 0.97 -1.14 -9.47
N LEU A 152 1.02 -0.09 -10.30
CA LEU A 152 0.44 -0.11 -11.64
C LEU A 152 1.09 -1.18 -12.53
N ASN A 153 2.40 -1.37 -12.44
CA ASN A 153 3.11 -2.42 -13.18
C ASN A 153 2.75 -3.83 -12.67
N CYS A 154 2.63 -4.02 -11.34
CA CYS A 154 2.17 -5.27 -10.75
C CYS A 154 0.80 -5.69 -11.28
N GLU A 155 -0.13 -4.73 -11.35
CA GLU A 155 -1.46 -4.92 -11.90
C GLU A 155 -1.45 -5.31 -13.37
N GLN A 156 -0.68 -4.60 -14.21
CA GLN A 156 -0.59 -4.92 -15.64
C GLN A 156 -0.05 -6.34 -15.86
N ASN A 157 0.96 -6.75 -15.11
CA ASN A 157 1.54 -8.08 -15.20
C ASN A 157 0.57 -9.19 -14.75
N ALA A 158 -0.17 -8.95 -13.65
CA ALA A 158 -1.21 -9.87 -13.19
C ALA A 158 -2.34 -10.01 -14.20
N THR A 159 -2.75 -8.90 -14.80
CA THR A 159 -3.76 -8.84 -15.86
C THR A 159 -3.37 -9.70 -17.06
N GLU A 160 -2.14 -9.53 -17.53
CA GLU A 160 -1.64 -10.23 -18.69
C GLU A 160 -1.48 -11.73 -18.39
N SER A 161 -0.98 -12.08 -17.20
CA SER A 161 -0.85 -13.48 -16.77
C SER A 161 -2.20 -14.21 -16.76
N LEU A 162 -3.23 -13.59 -16.17
CA LEU A 162 -4.58 -14.19 -16.11
C LEU A 162 -5.23 -14.26 -17.49
N ARG A 163 -4.98 -13.27 -18.36
CA ARG A 163 -5.43 -13.31 -19.75
C ARG A 163 -4.81 -14.47 -20.52
N GLN A 164 -3.51 -14.69 -20.37
CA GLN A 164 -2.80 -15.78 -21.02
C GLN A 164 -3.33 -17.14 -20.54
N ILE A 165 -3.54 -17.31 -19.23
CA ILE A 165 -4.14 -18.52 -18.65
C ILE A 165 -5.54 -18.76 -19.21
N ALA A 166 -6.36 -17.70 -19.31
CA ALA A 166 -7.71 -17.80 -19.86
C ALA A 166 -7.74 -18.19 -21.35
N SER A 167 -6.71 -17.82 -22.12
CA SER A 167 -6.56 -18.17 -23.53
C SER A 167 -5.89 -19.52 -23.79
N SER A 168 -5.32 -20.15 -22.76
CA SER A 168 -4.65 -21.44 -22.91
C SER A 168 -5.66 -22.57 -23.16
N THR A 169 -5.40 -23.39 -24.17
CA THR A 169 -6.20 -24.57 -24.53
C THR A 169 -5.81 -25.81 -23.71
N ASP A 170 -5.03 -25.62 -22.63
CA ASP A 170 -4.39 -26.72 -21.91
C ASP A 170 -5.31 -27.41 -20.88
N LYS A 171 -4.98 -28.67 -20.65
CA LYS A 171 -5.81 -29.77 -20.14
C LYS A 171 -6.05 -29.69 -18.63
N SER A 172 -7.18 -30.23 -18.18
CA SER A 172 -7.69 -30.31 -16.79
C SER A 172 -8.06 -28.97 -16.13
N GLY A 173 -9.27 -28.92 -15.55
CA GLY A 173 -9.76 -27.74 -14.83
C GLY A 173 -8.87 -27.35 -13.62
N ASP A 174 -8.29 -28.35 -12.95
CA ASP A 174 -7.49 -28.14 -11.73
C ASP A 174 -6.18 -27.39 -12.01
N GLU A 175 -5.46 -27.74 -13.07
CA GLU A 175 -4.19 -27.08 -13.44
C GLU A 175 -4.39 -25.62 -13.88
N ARG A 176 -5.57 -25.29 -14.42
CA ARG A 176 -5.94 -23.90 -14.75
C ARG A 176 -6.20 -23.09 -13.49
N VAL A 177 -6.86 -23.67 -12.48
CA VAL A 177 -7.14 -23.01 -11.19
C VAL A 177 -5.83 -22.75 -10.44
N ASP A 178 -4.89 -23.71 -10.42
CA ASP A 178 -3.60 -23.52 -9.76
C ASP A 178 -2.79 -22.36 -10.37
N ARG A 179 -2.71 -22.29 -11.71
CA ARG A 179 -2.05 -21.16 -12.39
C ARG A 179 -2.73 -19.82 -12.10
N GLN A 180 -4.05 -19.80 -11.93
CA GLN A 180 -4.77 -18.59 -11.52
C GLN A 180 -4.45 -18.20 -10.07
N CYS A 181 -4.41 -19.18 -9.15
CA CYS A 181 -3.98 -18.94 -7.76
C CYS A 181 -2.57 -18.34 -7.73
N ASP A 182 -1.62 -18.88 -8.50
CA ASP A 182 -0.25 -18.39 -8.56
C ASP A 182 -0.16 -16.96 -9.10
N ALA A 183 -0.87 -16.64 -10.19
CA ALA A 183 -0.90 -15.30 -10.75
C ALA A 183 -1.43 -14.26 -9.74
N VAL A 184 -2.49 -14.60 -9.00
CA VAL A 184 -3.06 -13.73 -7.95
C VAL A 184 -2.11 -13.62 -6.74
N GLN A 185 -1.43 -14.70 -6.37
CA GLN A 185 -0.44 -14.68 -5.28
C GLN A 185 0.76 -13.80 -5.62
N GLN A 186 1.26 -13.85 -6.86
CA GLN A 186 2.33 -12.97 -7.34
C GLN A 186 1.91 -11.50 -7.35
N TYR A 187 0.66 -11.22 -7.75
CA TYR A 187 0.09 -9.88 -7.65
C TYR A 187 0.14 -9.34 -6.21
N PHE A 188 -0.29 -10.16 -5.23
CA PHE A 188 -0.22 -9.76 -3.83
C PHE A 188 1.21 -9.49 -3.37
N TYR A 189 2.16 -10.39 -3.67
CA TYR A 189 3.56 -10.18 -3.26
C TYR A 189 4.19 -8.93 -3.87
N CYS A 190 3.87 -8.62 -5.12
CA CYS A 190 4.42 -7.48 -5.83
C CYS A 190 4.06 -6.14 -5.16
N MET A 191 2.85 -6.03 -4.60
CA MET A 191 2.34 -4.78 -4.03
C MET A 191 2.40 -4.72 -2.50
N MET A 192 2.53 -5.86 -1.82
CA MET A 192 2.40 -6.00 -0.36
C MET A 192 3.25 -4.99 0.41
N ASP A 193 4.55 -4.93 0.13
CA ASP A 193 5.47 -4.03 0.84
C ASP A 193 5.07 -2.56 0.68
N LYS A 194 4.56 -2.17 -0.49
CA LYS A 194 4.11 -0.78 -0.72
C LYS A 194 2.91 -0.43 0.15
N TYR A 195 1.88 -1.28 0.16
CA TYR A 195 0.67 -1.04 0.96
C TYR A 195 0.94 -1.09 2.46
N LEU A 196 1.72 -2.07 2.92
CA LEU A 196 2.07 -2.19 4.34
C LEU A 196 2.82 -0.96 4.85
N ASN A 197 3.81 -0.47 4.09
CA ASN A 197 4.61 0.68 4.49
C ASN A 197 3.88 2.04 4.34
N THR A 198 2.88 2.11 3.45
CA THR A 198 2.18 3.39 3.16
C THR A 198 0.86 3.52 3.91
N CYS A 199 0.02 2.48 3.89
CA CYS A 199 -1.33 2.50 4.43
C CYS A 199 -1.51 1.62 5.68
N GLY A 200 -0.51 0.81 6.04
CA GLY A 200 -0.55 -0.08 7.19
C GLY A 200 -1.29 -1.41 6.95
N GLN A 201 -1.32 -2.23 8.00
CA GLN A 201 -1.77 -3.62 7.89
C GLN A 201 -3.27 -3.78 7.68
N GLU A 202 -4.11 -2.94 8.28
CA GLU A 202 -5.56 -2.98 8.11
C GLU A 202 -5.98 -2.65 6.67
N ALA A 203 -5.40 -1.60 6.09
CA ALA A 203 -5.62 -1.22 4.70
C ALA A 203 -5.17 -2.33 3.73
N TRP A 204 -4.03 -2.96 4.00
CA TRP A 204 -3.55 -4.10 3.22
C TRP A 204 -4.52 -5.29 3.26
N GLN A 205 -5.02 -5.68 4.45
CA GLN A 205 -6.00 -6.77 4.55
C GLN A 205 -7.29 -6.43 3.80
N LEU A 206 -7.74 -5.17 3.87
CA LEU A 206 -8.91 -4.71 3.12
C LEU A 206 -8.70 -4.83 1.60
N LYS A 207 -7.54 -4.41 1.07
CA LYS A 207 -7.19 -4.57 -0.35
C LYS A 207 -7.21 -6.04 -0.75
N VAL A 208 -6.59 -6.91 0.04
CA VAL A 208 -6.55 -8.36 -0.20
C VAL A 208 -7.97 -8.95 -0.25
N ASP A 209 -8.82 -8.62 0.72
CA ASP A 209 -10.17 -9.17 0.82
C ASP A 209 -11.08 -8.72 -0.33
N ILE A 210 -10.94 -7.47 -0.75
CA ILE A 210 -11.64 -6.92 -1.93
C ILE A 210 -11.13 -7.59 -3.20
N THR A 211 -9.81 -7.67 -3.39
CA THR A 211 -9.21 -8.31 -4.57
C THR A 211 -9.65 -9.75 -4.70
N LYS A 212 -9.62 -10.52 -3.60
CA LYS A 212 -10.10 -11.90 -3.60
C LYS A 212 -11.52 -11.96 -4.20
N ARG A 213 -12.45 -11.17 -3.67
CA ARG A 213 -13.85 -11.14 -4.13
C ARG A 213 -14.02 -10.66 -5.58
N SER A 214 -13.12 -9.81 -6.08
CA SER A 214 -13.22 -9.26 -7.44
C SER A 214 -12.66 -10.17 -8.54
N THR A 215 -11.82 -11.16 -8.23
CA THR A 215 -11.10 -11.93 -9.27
C THR A 215 -11.94 -13.01 -9.97
N SER A 216 -13.14 -13.34 -9.48
CA SER A 216 -13.98 -14.45 -9.99
C SER A 216 -13.27 -15.81 -10.09
N VAL A 217 -12.10 -15.96 -9.47
CA VAL A 217 -11.44 -17.24 -9.25
C VAL A 217 -12.21 -17.95 -8.13
N GLU A 218 -12.37 -19.28 -8.20
CA GLU A 218 -12.84 -20.09 -7.07
C GLU A 218 -11.74 -20.14 -5.97
N LEU A 219 -11.44 -18.98 -5.39
CA LEU A 219 -10.39 -18.77 -4.41
C LEU A 219 -10.60 -19.55 -3.11
N ALA A 220 -11.77 -20.18 -2.96
CA ALA A 220 -12.04 -21.12 -1.86
C ALA A 220 -11.00 -22.25 -1.80
N ASN A 221 -10.38 -22.60 -2.94
CA ASN A 221 -9.34 -23.64 -3.01
C ASN A 221 -7.90 -23.08 -2.98
N CYS A 222 -7.71 -21.76 -3.04
CA CYS A 222 -6.38 -21.15 -3.05
C CYS A 222 -5.95 -20.77 -1.61
N SER A 223 -4.80 -21.28 -1.16
CA SER A 223 -4.19 -20.86 0.11
C SER A 223 -3.26 -19.67 -0.09
N PHE A 224 -3.78 -18.45 0.04
CA PHE A 224 -2.97 -17.24 -0.09
C PHE A 224 -2.20 -16.91 1.19
N VAL A 225 -0.90 -16.67 1.05
CA VAL A 225 -0.07 -16.11 2.12
C VAL A 225 -0.23 -14.59 2.06
N THR A 226 -1.08 -14.05 2.93
CA THR A 226 -1.44 -12.62 2.98
C THR A 226 -1.02 -11.94 4.28
N THR A 227 -0.56 -12.73 5.25
CA THR A 227 0.23 -12.22 6.35
C THR A 227 1.66 -12.04 5.84
N PRO A 228 2.38 -10.99 6.27
CA PRO A 228 3.83 -11.04 6.18
C PRO A 228 4.23 -12.29 6.95
N LYS A 229 4.64 -13.37 6.24
CA LYS A 229 5.55 -14.31 6.88
C LYS A 229 6.65 -13.43 7.43
N PRO A 230 7.05 -13.55 8.71
CA PRO A 230 8.31 -12.98 9.13
C PRO A 230 9.29 -13.40 8.05
N ARG A 231 9.85 -12.43 7.31
CA ARG A 231 10.86 -12.77 6.31
C ARG A 231 11.91 -13.48 7.15
N ASP A 232 11.98 -14.80 6.98
CA ASP A 232 12.89 -15.62 7.73
C ASP A 232 14.24 -15.39 7.07
N PHE A 233 14.81 -14.22 7.38
CA PHE A 233 16.09 -13.78 6.88
C PHE A 233 17.21 -14.68 7.39
N THR A 234 16.90 -15.61 8.32
CA THR A 234 17.81 -16.66 8.78
C THR A 234 17.97 -17.80 7.78
N LYS A 235 17.15 -17.86 6.72
CA LYS A 235 17.30 -18.87 5.65
C LYS A 235 18.03 -18.30 4.43
N PRO A 236 19.18 -18.89 4.03
CA PRO A 236 19.87 -18.48 2.83
C PRO A 236 19.16 -18.94 1.55
N LYS A 237 19.35 -18.18 0.47
CA LYS A 237 18.97 -18.59 -0.88
C LYS A 237 20.12 -19.39 -1.49
N CYS A 238 19.94 -20.69 -1.65
CA CYS A 238 20.93 -21.59 -2.22
C CYS A 238 20.63 -21.91 -3.68
N ARG A 239 21.65 -21.90 -4.54
CA ARG A 239 21.57 -22.42 -5.91
C ARG A 239 21.97 -23.90 -5.93
N ASP A 240 21.52 -24.66 -6.93
CA ASP A 240 21.78 -26.11 -7.10
C ASP A 240 23.26 -26.55 -7.00
N LYS A 241 24.22 -25.62 -7.04
CA LYS A 241 25.66 -25.87 -6.91
C LYS A 241 26.23 -25.63 -5.50
N GLY A 242 25.40 -25.60 -4.45
CA GLY A 242 25.86 -25.51 -3.05
C GLY A 242 26.37 -24.14 -2.61
N VAL A 243 26.19 -23.10 -3.44
CA VAL A 243 26.48 -21.71 -3.05
C VAL A 243 25.20 -21.08 -2.52
N CYS A 244 25.24 -20.68 -1.26
CA CYS A 244 24.15 -20.07 -0.52
C CYS A 244 24.46 -18.60 -0.26
N LEU A 245 23.49 -17.72 -0.47
CA LEU A 245 23.61 -16.28 -0.25
C LEU A 245 22.53 -15.81 0.72
N CYS A 246 22.91 -14.94 1.65
CA CYS A 246 22.00 -14.28 2.59
C CYS A 246 21.42 -13.00 2.00
N HIS A 247 20.37 -12.49 2.62
CA HIS A 247 19.83 -11.17 2.29
C HIS A 247 20.81 -10.07 2.74
N ASN A 248 20.69 -8.88 2.16
CA ASN A 248 21.49 -7.73 2.60
C ASN A 248 21.28 -7.47 4.10
N GLY A 249 22.35 -7.16 4.82
CA GLY A 249 22.33 -7.05 6.29
C GLY A 249 22.49 -8.38 7.02
N TYR A 250 22.66 -9.51 6.32
CA TYR A 250 22.87 -10.83 6.92
C TYR A 250 24.11 -11.52 6.34
N LYS A 251 24.82 -12.28 7.18
CA LYS A 251 26.00 -13.08 6.83
C LYS A 251 25.69 -14.57 6.95
N LEU A 252 26.32 -15.38 6.11
CA LEU A 252 26.14 -16.84 6.13
C LEU A 252 26.90 -17.44 7.32
N LYS A 253 26.19 -18.24 8.11
CA LYS A 253 26.68 -19.02 9.24
C LYS A 253 26.44 -20.51 8.96
N ASP A 254 27.52 -21.29 9.05
CA ASP A 254 27.50 -22.75 8.89
C ASP A 254 26.85 -23.26 7.58
N ASN A 255 26.98 -22.50 6.48
CA ASN A 255 26.42 -22.79 5.14
C ASN A 255 24.91 -23.08 5.07
N SER A 256 24.18 -22.88 6.17
CA SER A 256 22.80 -23.34 6.32
C SER A 256 21.90 -22.29 6.96
N THR A 257 22.48 -21.30 7.64
CA THR A 257 21.74 -20.23 8.31
C THR A 257 22.34 -18.88 7.99
N CYS A 258 21.52 -17.85 8.06
CA CYS A 258 21.91 -16.46 7.93
C CYS A 258 21.78 -15.80 9.30
N GLU A 259 22.81 -15.10 9.71
CA GLU A 259 22.85 -14.34 10.95
C GLU A 259 22.87 -12.86 10.60
N ASP A 260 22.12 -12.06 11.36
CA ASP A 260 22.12 -10.61 11.25
C ASP A 260 23.55 -10.05 11.41
N ILE A 261 23.90 -9.06 10.60
CA ILE A 261 25.17 -8.36 10.72
C ILE A 261 24.93 -7.22 11.69
N ASP A 262 25.49 -7.32 12.90
CA ASP A 262 25.45 -6.18 13.83
C ASP A 262 26.40 -5.08 13.35
N GLU A 263 25.86 -4.12 12.59
CA GLU A 263 26.66 -3.02 12.08
C GLU A 263 27.11 -2.08 13.21
N CYS A 264 26.46 -2.08 14.38
CA CYS A 264 26.87 -1.27 15.52
C CYS A 264 28.21 -1.69 16.14
N LEU A 265 28.70 -2.90 15.80
CA LEU A 265 30.06 -3.32 16.13
C LEU A 265 31.12 -2.61 15.28
N GLN A 266 30.73 -1.94 14.20
CA GLN A 266 31.63 -1.15 13.36
C GLN A 266 31.89 0.24 13.97
N PRO A 267 33.14 0.57 14.35
CA PRO A 267 33.47 1.89 14.89
C PRO A 267 33.22 3.00 13.85
N GLY A 268 32.66 4.12 14.30
CA GLY A 268 32.43 5.30 13.47
C GLY A 268 31.23 5.20 12.52
N LEU A 269 30.39 4.17 12.65
CA LEU A 269 29.18 4.02 11.83
C LEU A 269 28.12 5.09 12.14
N CYS A 270 27.86 5.34 13.42
CA CYS A 270 27.02 6.41 13.92
C CYS A 270 27.88 7.44 14.64
N SER A 271 27.54 8.73 14.54
CA SER A 271 28.24 9.78 15.29
C SER A 271 27.95 9.75 16.79
N GLN A 272 26.81 9.17 17.19
CA GLN A 272 26.36 9.05 18.57
C GLN A 272 25.91 7.59 18.83
N THR A 273 24.66 7.39 19.23
CA THR A 273 24.14 6.07 19.62
C THR A 273 23.78 5.25 18.39
N CYS A 274 24.22 3.99 18.34
CA CYS A 274 23.81 3.02 17.34
C CYS A 274 22.84 2.01 17.96
N LYS A 275 21.77 1.70 17.24
CA LYS A 275 20.82 0.63 17.59
C LYS A 275 20.79 -0.39 16.45
N ASN A 276 21.21 -1.61 16.75
CA ASN A 276 21.15 -2.71 15.78
C ASN A 276 19.70 -3.17 15.61
N GLU A 277 19.29 -3.43 14.39
CA GLU A 277 17.95 -3.91 14.03
C GLU A 277 18.08 -5.07 13.03
N PRO A 278 17.11 -5.99 12.92
CA PRO A 278 17.27 -7.12 12.00
C PRO A 278 17.41 -6.67 10.53
N GLY A 279 18.57 -6.89 9.93
CA GLY A 279 18.94 -6.57 8.55
C GLY A 279 19.35 -5.12 8.31
N THR A 280 19.46 -4.30 9.35
CA THR A 280 19.79 -2.87 9.25
C THR A 280 20.18 -2.31 10.62
N PHE A 281 20.61 -1.06 10.66
CA PHE A 281 20.80 -0.34 11.91
C PHE A 281 20.13 1.03 11.84
N THR A 282 19.86 1.59 13.01
CA THR A 282 19.39 2.97 13.15
C THR A 282 20.33 3.75 14.05
N CYS A 283 20.85 4.89 13.57
CA CYS A 283 21.56 5.84 14.42
C CYS A 283 20.55 6.76 15.13
N LEU A 284 20.80 7.00 16.41
CA LEU A 284 20.00 7.86 17.28
C LEU A 284 20.83 9.05 17.73
N CYS A 285 20.19 10.22 17.71
CA CYS A 285 20.77 11.47 18.20
C CYS A 285 20.13 11.83 19.54
N ASN A 286 20.91 12.40 20.44
CA ASN A 286 20.39 12.99 21.66
C ASN A 286 19.38 14.08 21.31
N GLU A 287 18.15 13.90 21.79
CA GLU A 287 17.05 14.83 21.57
C GLU A 287 17.40 16.22 22.14
N ASN A 288 16.77 17.27 21.61
CA ASN A 288 16.91 18.68 21.99
C ASN A 288 18.16 19.43 21.49
N TYR A 289 19.24 18.74 21.11
CA TYR A 289 20.49 19.41 20.67
C TYR A 289 20.94 19.08 19.24
N TYR A 290 20.45 17.98 18.69
CA TYR A 290 20.92 17.45 17.43
C TYR A 290 19.78 17.02 16.52
N GLU A 291 19.94 17.31 15.23
CA GLU A 291 19.15 16.77 14.13
C GLU A 291 19.94 15.68 13.41
N LYS A 292 19.24 14.77 12.73
CA LYS A 292 19.91 13.77 11.89
C LYS A 292 20.34 14.41 10.56
N SER A 293 21.52 14.04 10.08
CA SER A 293 21.99 14.34 8.73
C SER A 293 21.15 13.63 7.67
N ASP A 294 21.29 14.06 6.42
CA ASP A 294 20.60 13.46 5.25
C ASP A 294 20.89 11.96 5.09
N ASP A 295 22.12 11.52 5.43
CA ASP A 295 22.51 10.10 5.40
C ASP A 295 22.05 9.33 6.66
N GLY A 296 21.43 10.00 7.62
CA GLY A 296 20.91 9.43 8.86
C GLY A 296 21.97 8.94 9.84
N ARG A 297 23.26 9.11 9.54
CA ARG A 297 24.38 8.55 10.33
C ARG A 297 25.03 9.55 11.27
N ARG A 298 24.86 10.85 11.00
CA ARG A 298 25.45 11.92 11.77
C ARG A 298 24.38 12.73 12.49
N CYS A 299 24.76 13.22 13.65
CA CYS A 299 23.97 14.12 14.47
C CYS A 299 24.55 15.53 14.28
N ILE A 300 23.81 16.38 13.59
CA ILE A 300 24.16 17.76 13.30
C ILE A 300 23.59 18.63 14.43
N PRO A 301 24.40 19.43 15.11
CA PRO A 301 23.89 20.33 16.13
C PRO A 301 22.96 21.38 15.49
N THR A 302 21.79 21.61 16.10
CA THR A 302 20.76 22.48 15.51
C THR A 302 21.12 23.97 15.56
N GLN A 303 21.88 24.41 16.58
CA GLN A 303 22.32 25.79 16.74
C GLN A 303 23.71 25.88 17.39
N PRO A 304 24.79 25.53 16.66
CA PRO A 304 26.13 25.53 17.24
C PRO A 304 26.72 26.95 17.25
N TYR A 305 27.17 27.38 18.43
CA TYR A 305 27.97 28.59 18.61
C TYR A 305 29.33 28.25 19.21
N LEU A 306 30.37 28.90 18.71
CA LEU A 306 31.67 28.92 19.36
C LEU A 306 31.73 30.14 20.28
N PHE A 307 31.83 29.92 21.59
CA PHE A 307 32.07 30.97 22.56
C PHE A 307 33.56 31.08 22.86
N PHE A 308 34.08 32.30 22.94
CA PHE A 308 35.47 32.51 23.28
C PHE A 308 35.69 33.83 24.04
N ALA A 309 36.69 33.80 24.90
CA ALA A 309 37.19 34.99 25.59
C ALA A 309 38.22 35.71 24.72
N HIS A 310 38.10 37.03 24.62
CA HIS A 310 39.11 37.86 23.98
C HIS A 310 39.30 39.15 24.80
N GLY A 311 40.48 39.28 25.41
CA GLY A 311 40.86 40.42 26.25
C GLY A 311 39.95 40.60 27.48
N GLN A 312 39.03 41.55 27.39
CA GLN A 312 38.09 41.97 28.45
C GLN A 312 36.63 41.64 28.11
N SER A 313 36.42 40.69 27.19
CA SER A 313 35.10 40.40 26.62
C SER A 313 34.90 38.92 26.30
N ILE A 314 33.64 38.51 26.25
CA ILE A 314 33.18 37.18 25.81
C ILE A 314 32.32 37.36 24.57
N TRP A 315 32.66 36.60 23.54
CA TRP A 315 32.00 36.62 22.24
C TRP A 315 31.42 35.26 21.92
N ASN A 316 30.41 35.22 21.06
CA ASN A 316 30.04 34.01 20.35
C ASN A 316 30.02 34.25 18.84
N ILE A 317 30.22 33.18 18.09
CA ILE A 317 30.10 33.17 16.63
C ILE A 317 29.37 31.91 16.19
N THR A 318 28.48 32.02 15.20
CA THR A 318 27.93 30.84 14.52
C THR A 318 29.04 30.09 13.77
N LEU A 319 28.91 28.78 13.59
CA LEU A 319 29.93 28.00 12.87
C LEU A 319 30.07 28.37 11.39
N ASP A 320 29.06 29.04 10.80
CA ASP A 320 29.15 29.58 9.43
C ASP A 320 29.85 30.95 9.37
N GLY A 321 30.25 31.49 10.52
CA GLY A 321 30.99 32.75 10.65
C GLY A 321 30.17 34.01 10.39
N LYS A 322 28.85 33.92 10.22
CA LYS A 322 28.02 35.05 9.80
C LYS A 322 27.48 35.90 10.94
N ASP A 323 27.20 35.29 12.09
CA ASP A 323 26.62 35.98 13.22
C ASP A 323 27.63 36.05 14.36
N PHE A 324 28.15 37.25 14.60
CA PHE A 324 29.19 37.55 15.57
C PHE A 324 28.64 38.47 16.65
N GLN A 325 28.54 38.00 17.89
CA GLN A 325 27.88 38.76 18.96
C GLN A 325 28.74 38.88 20.22
N LEU A 326 28.74 40.08 20.79
CA LEU A 326 29.28 40.34 22.11
C LEU A 326 28.28 39.87 23.17
N LYS A 327 28.68 38.91 24.02
CA LYS A 327 27.83 38.39 25.10
C LYS A 327 28.11 39.06 26.43
N LYS A 328 29.36 39.45 26.68
CA LYS A 328 29.75 40.17 27.91
C LYS A 328 30.95 41.07 27.67
N ALA A 329 30.91 42.28 28.20
CA ALA A 329 31.97 43.28 28.11
C ALA A 329 32.50 43.66 29.50
N SER A 330 33.56 44.48 29.51
CA SER A 330 34.10 45.15 30.70
C SER A 330 34.57 44.18 31.80
N LEU A 331 35.14 43.04 31.41
CA LEU A 331 35.77 42.10 32.31
C LEU A 331 37.22 42.53 32.58
N GLN A 332 37.75 42.30 33.78
CA GLN A 332 39.10 42.76 34.12
C GLN A 332 40.20 42.07 33.28
N LYS A 333 40.09 40.75 33.07
CA LYS A 333 40.85 39.89 32.14
C LYS A 333 40.15 38.54 32.10
N THR A 334 39.83 38.00 30.93
CA THR A 334 39.22 36.67 30.78
C THR A 334 40.18 35.69 30.12
N ALA A 335 40.47 34.58 30.82
CA ALA A 335 41.36 33.52 30.33
C ALA A 335 40.68 32.14 30.25
N MET A 336 39.61 31.93 31.03
CA MET A 336 38.88 30.66 31.08
C MET A 336 37.39 30.96 31.08
N LEU A 337 36.63 30.12 30.37
CA LEU A 337 35.19 30.20 30.23
C LEU A 337 34.62 28.78 30.29
N ASP A 338 33.51 28.62 30.99
CA ASP A 338 32.67 27.43 30.96
C ASP A 338 31.21 27.87 30.83
N LEU A 339 30.35 27.01 30.29
CA LEU A 339 28.97 27.35 29.94
C LEU A 339 27.99 26.30 30.48
N ASP A 340 27.07 26.76 31.32
CA ASP A 340 25.90 25.98 31.71
C ASP A 340 24.79 26.17 30.67
N VAL A 341 24.52 25.14 29.88
CA VAL A 341 23.45 25.14 28.88
C VAL A 341 22.19 24.53 29.50
N GLU A 342 21.21 25.35 29.84
CA GLU A 342 19.91 24.87 30.32
C GLU A 342 19.09 24.29 29.16
N VAL A 343 18.74 23.00 29.26
CA VAL A 343 17.76 22.37 28.36
C VAL A 343 16.37 22.84 28.80
N PRO A 344 15.51 23.37 27.91
CA PRO A 344 14.10 23.55 28.24
C PRO A 344 13.51 22.19 28.64
N ARG A 345 13.05 22.06 29.90
CA ARG A 345 12.25 20.90 30.29
C ARG A 345 10.87 21.03 29.65
N HIS A 346 10.59 20.20 28.66
CA HIS A 346 9.25 20.06 28.07
C HIS A 346 8.32 19.25 28.97
#